data_AF-A0A4Q2V0I3-F1
#
_entry.id   AF-A0A4Q2V0I3-F1
#
_cell.length_a   1.000
_cell.length_b   1.000
_cell.length_c   1.000
_cell.angle_alpha   90.00
_cell.angle_beta   90.00
_cell.angle_gamma   90.00
#
_symmetry.space_group_name_H-M   'P 1'
#
loop_
_entity.id
_entity.type
_entity.pdbx_description
1 polymer ?
#
loop_
_entity_poly.entity_id
_entity_poly.type
_entity_poly.pdbx_seq_one_letter_code
_entity_poly.pdbx_strand_id
1 'polypeptide(L)'
;MDKVNFIRAYAEARRVGMTEKNILSGWRVTGNWPISRAKALRHPEIQQDRPNGSQRTTPEPRPYLGSDDTPQTSRQIRDLGLNKTPKTRRRYNVIAKGFEAQQQTVAAHTQRIDSLEEELARLKRGKKRKAVPNPNRRFMTLRETLAVRKVIPEEETQNESVAGEYVCSDEEESKSEASSVIEVREEAVANQRTTRSGRLIKRPRF
;
A
#
# COMPACT_ATOMS: atom_id res chain seq x y z
N MET A 1 -42.95 -39.67 -47.21
CA MET A 1 -43.43 -38.76 -46.15
C MET A 1 -44.22 -37.66 -46.81
N ASP A 2 -45.53 -37.64 -46.62
CA ASP A 2 -46.41 -36.68 -47.30
C ASP A 2 -46.34 -35.32 -46.60
N LYS A 3 -46.10 -34.27 -47.39
CA LYS A 3 -46.00 -32.89 -46.89
C LYS A 3 -47.23 -32.46 -46.10
N VAL A 4 -48.41 -32.90 -46.54
CA VAL A 4 -49.69 -32.61 -45.87
C VAL A 4 -49.75 -33.26 -44.49
N ASN A 5 -49.28 -34.50 -44.35
CA ASN A 5 -49.26 -35.20 -43.08
C ASN A 5 -48.27 -34.56 -42.10
N PHE A 6 -47.09 -34.15 -42.59
CA PHE A 6 -46.12 -33.41 -41.79
C PHE A 6 -46.70 -32.09 -41.26
N ILE A 7 -47.38 -31.31 -42.10
CA ILE A 7 -47.99 -30.02 -41.68
C ILE A 7 -49.07 -30.25 -40.62
N ARG A 8 -49.93 -31.26 -40.80
CA ARG A 8 -50.97 -31.61 -39.81
C ARG A 8 -50.37 -32.06 -38.49
N ALA A 9 -49.43 -33.00 -38.53
CA ALA A 9 -48.74 -33.48 -37.33
C ALA A 9 -47.98 -32.37 -36.61
N TYR A 10 -47.32 -31.46 -37.35
CA TYR A 10 -46.65 -30.31 -36.76
C TYR A 10 -47.63 -29.31 -36.13
N ALA A 11 -48.77 -29.04 -36.78
CA ALA A 11 -49.80 -28.18 -36.22
C ALA A 11 -50.37 -28.73 -34.91
N GLU A 12 -50.58 -30.05 -34.86
CA GLU A 12 -51.08 -30.75 -33.67
C GLU A 12 -50.04 -30.78 -32.55
N ALA A 13 -48.79 -31.12 -32.87
CA ALA A 13 -47.67 -31.05 -31.94
C ALA A 13 -47.43 -29.63 -31.41
N ARG A 14 -47.61 -28.60 -32.25
CA ARG A 14 -47.49 -27.20 -31.83
C ARG A 14 -48.58 -26.81 -30.83
N ARG A 15 -49.82 -27.24 -31.03
CA ARG A 15 -50.92 -26.99 -30.05
C ARG A 15 -50.62 -27.62 -28.70
N VAL A 16 -50.08 -28.83 -28.69
CA VAL A 16 -49.74 -29.56 -27.44
C VAL A 16 -48.45 -29.00 -26.80
N GLY A 17 -47.48 -28.61 -27.60
CA GLY A 17 -46.16 -28.15 -27.16
C GLY A 17 -46.12 -26.69 -26.70
N MET A 18 -46.81 -25.78 -27.40
CA MET A 18 -46.85 -24.34 -27.09
C MET A 18 -47.94 -24.02 -26.04
N THR A 19 -47.93 -24.73 -24.93
CA THR A 19 -48.75 -24.38 -23.76
C THR A 19 -48.04 -23.32 -22.94
N GLU A 20 -48.81 -22.48 -22.24
CA GLU A 20 -48.26 -21.45 -21.35
C GLU A 20 -47.26 -22.04 -20.35
N LYS A 21 -47.58 -23.19 -19.74
CA LYS A 21 -46.70 -23.88 -18.79
C LYS A 21 -45.34 -24.26 -19.40
N ASN A 22 -45.33 -24.77 -20.64
CA ASN A 22 -44.11 -25.18 -21.34
C ASN A 22 -43.27 -23.98 -21.80
N ILE A 23 -43.93 -22.91 -22.24
CA ILE A 23 -43.26 -21.66 -22.59
C ILE A 23 -42.60 -21.10 -21.33
N LEU A 24 -43.35 -20.95 -20.24
CA LEU A 24 -42.86 -20.42 -18.97
C LEU A 24 -41.73 -21.28 -18.37
N SER A 25 -41.81 -22.60 -18.44
CA SER A 25 -40.72 -23.47 -17.98
C SER A 25 -39.44 -23.28 -18.81
N GLY A 26 -39.55 -23.12 -20.14
CA GLY A 26 -38.42 -22.81 -21.01
C GLY A 26 -37.72 -21.49 -20.64
N TRP A 27 -38.47 -20.43 -20.37
CA TRP A 27 -37.91 -19.15 -19.89
C TRP A 27 -37.23 -19.27 -18.52
N ARG A 28 -37.76 -20.12 -17.64
CA ARG A 28 -37.18 -20.37 -16.32
C ARG A 28 -35.84 -21.11 -16.42
N VAL A 29 -35.76 -22.14 -17.26
CA VAL A 29 -34.56 -22.97 -17.45
C VAL A 29 -33.44 -22.19 -18.15
N THR A 30 -33.78 -21.41 -19.17
CA THR A 30 -32.80 -20.59 -19.92
C THR A 30 -32.29 -19.37 -19.15
N GLY A 31 -32.79 -19.12 -17.93
CA GLY A 31 -32.42 -17.95 -17.13
C GLY A 31 -32.90 -16.61 -17.70
N ASN A 32 -33.69 -16.65 -18.78
CA ASN A 32 -34.23 -15.47 -19.46
C ASN A 32 -35.61 -15.06 -18.91
N TRP A 33 -36.05 -15.70 -17.81
CA TRP A 33 -37.27 -15.38 -17.10
C TRP A 33 -37.32 -13.88 -16.76
N PRO A 34 -38.32 -13.14 -17.26
CA PRO A 34 -38.38 -11.71 -17.04
C PRO A 34 -38.89 -11.47 -15.63
N ILE A 35 -37.99 -11.50 -14.64
CA ILE A 35 -38.22 -10.85 -13.34
C ILE A 35 -38.53 -9.36 -13.58
N SER A 36 -38.03 -8.81 -14.69
CA SER A 36 -38.40 -7.49 -15.22
C SER A 36 -38.57 -7.54 -16.73
N ARG A 37 -39.77 -7.22 -17.24
CA ARG A 37 -40.04 -7.04 -18.68
C ARG A 37 -39.08 -6.05 -19.33
N ALA A 38 -38.71 -5.00 -18.60
CA ALA A 38 -37.75 -4.00 -19.05
C ALA A 38 -36.35 -4.58 -19.31
N LYS A 39 -35.96 -5.68 -18.66
CA LYS A 39 -34.65 -6.31 -18.89
C LYS A 39 -34.62 -7.05 -20.25
N ALA A 40 -35.71 -7.75 -20.59
CA ALA A 40 -35.85 -8.40 -21.89
C ALA A 40 -35.89 -7.36 -23.03
N LEU A 41 -36.64 -6.27 -22.86
CA LEU A 41 -36.73 -5.18 -23.84
C LEU A 41 -35.44 -4.34 -23.96
N ARG A 42 -34.43 -4.58 -23.11
CA ARG A 42 -33.11 -3.95 -23.19
C ARG A 42 -32.07 -4.81 -23.93
N HIS A 43 -32.48 -5.96 -24.48
CA HIS A 43 -31.57 -6.79 -25.25
C HIS A 43 -31.20 -6.08 -26.57
N PRO A 44 -29.90 -6.04 -26.96
CA PRO A 44 -29.45 -5.33 -28.16
C PRO A 44 -30.20 -5.73 -29.43
N GLU A 45 -30.58 -7.00 -29.55
CA GLU A 45 -31.32 -7.52 -30.72
C GLU A 45 -32.80 -7.11 -30.78
N ILE A 46 -33.39 -6.73 -29.65
CA ILE A 46 -34.80 -6.29 -29.56
C ILE A 46 -34.91 -4.78 -29.69
N GLN A 47 -33.86 -4.06 -29.27
CA GLN A 47 -33.76 -2.63 -29.48
C GLN A 47 -33.57 -2.37 -30.97
N GLN A 48 -34.38 -1.48 -31.53
CA GLN A 48 -34.10 -0.96 -32.86
C GLN A 48 -32.69 -0.36 -32.84
N ASP A 49 -31.89 -0.68 -33.85
CA ASP A 49 -30.63 0.02 -34.08
C ASP A 49 -30.94 1.51 -34.03
N ARG A 50 -30.31 2.17 -33.05
CA ARG A 50 -30.54 3.59 -32.80
C ARG A 50 -30.40 4.29 -34.15
N PRO A 51 -31.42 5.03 -34.62
CA PRO A 51 -31.34 5.65 -35.94
C PRO A 51 -30.02 6.43 -35.97
N ASN A 52 -29.22 6.20 -37.02
CA ASN A 52 -27.83 6.68 -37.19
C ASN A 52 -27.64 8.21 -37.03
N GLY A 53 -28.71 8.97 -36.72
CA GLY A 53 -28.70 10.39 -36.42
C GLY A 53 -28.80 10.75 -34.93
N SER A 54 -29.01 9.81 -33.99
CA SER A 54 -28.81 10.14 -32.58
C SER A 54 -27.31 10.12 -32.32
N GLN A 55 -26.66 11.24 -32.64
CA GLN A 55 -25.39 11.59 -32.06
C GLN A 55 -25.45 11.24 -30.58
N ARG A 56 -24.55 10.36 -30.14
CA ARG A 56 -24.25 10.22 -28.73
C ARG A 56 -23.88 11.64 -28.31
N THR A 57 -24.82 12.36 -27.71
CA THR A 57 -24.57 13.65 -27.10
C THR A 57 -23.57 13.36 -26.00
N THR A 58 -22.29 13.43 -26.36
CA THR A 58 -21.24 13.76 -25.42
C THR A 58 -21.80 15.00 -24.74
N PRO A 59 -22.17 14.91 -23.45
CA PRO A 59 -22.68 16.09 -22.77
C PRO A 59 -21.63 17.18 -23.00
N GLU A 60 -22.09 18.33 -23.48
CA GLU A 60 -21.21 19.48 -23.69
C GLU A 60 -20.35 19.62 -22.42
N PRO A 61 -19.01 19.68 -22.55
CA PRO A 61 -18.15 19.89 -21.41
C PRO A 61 -18.69 21.10 -20.65
N ARG A 62 -19.11 20.90 -19.40
CA ARG A 62 -19.62 22.01 -18.60
C ARG A 62 -18.57 23.13 -18.67
N PRO A 63 -18.95 24.37 -18.98
CA PRO A 63 -18.01 25.49 -18.97
C PRO A 63 -17.29 25.47 -17.62
N TYR A 64 -15.96 25.46 -17.70
CA TYR A 64 -15.09 25.41 -16.55
C TYR A 64 -15.29 26.70 -15.74
N LEU A 65 -16.07 26.61 -14.66
CA LEU A 65 -16.51 27.74 -13.84
C LEU A 65 -15.79 27.77 -12.48
N GLY A 66 -14.53 27.35 -12.43
CA GLY A 66 -13.73 27.30 -11.20
C GLY A 66 -12.38 27.99 -11.38
N SER A 67 -11.91 28.68 -10.33
CA SER A 67 -10.47 28.81 -10.14
C SER A 67 -9.87 27.40 -10.07
N ASP A 68 -8.68 27.22 -10.60
CA ASP A 68 -7.86 25.99 -10.53
C ASP A 68 -7.43 25.64 -9.09
N ASP A 69 -8.24 25.98 -8.07
CA ASP A 69 -7.99 25.70 -6.67
C ASP A 69 -8.30 24.22 -6.38
N THR A 70 -7.45 23.36 -6.94
CA THR A 70 -7.45 21.94 -6.64
C THR A 70 -7.07 21.77 -5.17
N PRO A 71 -7.88 21.11 -4.33
CA PRO A 71 -7.58 21.01 -2.92
C PRO A 71 -6.28 20.21 -2.73
N GLN A 72 -5.34 20.82 -2.03
CA GLN A 72 -3.95 20.35 -1.88
C GLN A 72 -3.73 19.59 -0.56
N THR A 73 -4.71 19.64 0.35
CA THR A 73 -4.63 18.96 1.66
C THR A 73 -5.94 18.27 2.01
N SER A 74 -5.86 17.14 2.72
CA SER A 74 -7.02 16.38 3.21
C SER A 74 -8.02 17.23 4.00
N ARG A 75 -7.54 18.22 4.77
CA ARG A 75 -8.38 19.18 5.50
C ARG A 75 -9.23 20.03 4.56
N GLN A 76 -8.62 20.63 3.53
CA GLN A 76 -9.34 21.40 2.52
C GLN A 76 -10.44 20.56 1.86
N ILE A 77 -10.17 19.27 1.59
CA ILE A 77 -11.16 18.34 1.03
C ILE A 77 -12.33 18.12 2.00
N ARG A 78 -12.07 18.00 3.31
CA ARG A 78 -13.14 17.89 4.32
C ARG A 78 -13.95 19.16 4.43
N ASP A 79 -13.30 20.31 4.34
CA ASP A 79 -13.93 21.62 4.43
C ASP A 79 -14.91 21.85 3.28
N LEU A 80 -14.57 21.38 2.07
CA LEU A 80 -15.50 21.36 0.92
C LEU A 80 -16.77 20.52 1.17
N GLY A 81 -16.71 19.56 2.09
CA GLY A 81 -17.82 18.73 2.53
C GLY A 81 -18.69 19.35 3.63
N LEU A 82 -18.23 20.44 4.26
CA LEU A 82 -19.01 21.19 5.24
C LEU A 82 -20.21 21.85 4.53
N ASN A 83 -21.37 21.85 5.19
CA ASN A 83 -22.62 22.38 4.62
C ASN A 83 -23.18 21.64 3.38
N LYS A 84 -22.66 20.45 3.05
CA LYS A 84 -23.21 19.60 1.98
C LYS A 84 -24.06 18.45 2.52
N THR A 85 -24.85 17.84 1.63
CA THR A 85 -25.68 16.68 1.97
C THR A 85 -24.84 15.51 2.52
N PRO A 86 -25.38 14.66 3.42
CA PRO A 86 -24.63 13.56 4.01
C PRO A 86 -23.96 12.64 2.99
N LYS A 87 -24.63 12.38 1.86
CA LYS A 87 -24.08 11.57 0.75
C LYS A 87 -22.87 12.23 0.09
N THR A 88 -22.89 13.56 -0.06
CA THR A 88 -21.78 14.33 -0.64
C THR A 88 -20.61 14.41 0.32
N ARG A 89 -20.88 14.69 1.61
CA ARG A 89 -19.85 14.70 2.66
C ARG A 89 -19.12 13.37 2.76
N ARG A 90 -19.83 12.24 2.63
CA ARG A 90 -19.21 10.90 2.57
C ARG A 90 -18.23 10.75 1.41
N ARG A 91 -18.54 11.30 0.22
CA ARG A 91 -17.63 11.25 -0.93
C ARG A 91 -16.35 12.03 -0.66
N TYR A 92 -16.46 13.25 -0.15
CA TYR A 92 -15.29 14.05 0.24
C TYR A 92 -14.44 13.36 1.31
N ASN A 93 -15.07 12.72 2.30
CA ASN A 93 -14.34 11.98 3.33
C ASN A 93 -13.53 10.79 2.77
N VAL A 94 -14.04 10.10 1.75
CA VAL A 94 -13.28 9.02 1.09
C VAL A 94 -12.04 9.59 0.39
N ILE A 95 -12.19 10.70 -0.32
CA ILE A 95 -11.08 11.35 -1.01
C ILE A 95 -10.05 11.87 0.01
N ALA A 96 -10.50 12.52 1.08
CA ALA A 96 -9.63 13.04 2.13
C ALA A 96 -8.79 11.92 2.79
N LYS A 97 -9.39 10.74 3.04
CA LYS A 97 -8.67 9.57 3.57
C LYS A 97 -7.61 9.05 2.61
N GLY A 98 -7.90 9.00 1.31
CA GLY A 98 -6.91 8.63 0.30
C GLY A 98 -5.71 9.57 0.29
N PHE A 99 -5.98 10.87 0.46
CA PHE A 99 -4.94 11.90 0.54
C PHE A 99 -4.06 11.74 1.78
N GLU A 100 -4.64 11.39 2.93
CA GLU A 100 -3.87 11.13 4.17
C GLU A 100 -2.94 9.93 4.02
N ALA A 101 -3.41 8.85 3.39
CA ALA A 101 -2.56 7.70 3.12
C ALA A 101 -1.36 8.09 2.24
N GLN A 102 -1.57 8.92 1.21
CA GLN A 102 -0.48 9.42 0.38
C GLN A 102 0.47 10.35 1.14
N GLN A 103 -0.05 11.20 2.04
CA GLN A 103 0.82 12.04 2.88
C GLN A 103 1.68 11.20 3.83
N GLN A 104 1.13 10.10 4.36
CA GLN A 104 1.89 9.16 5.19
C GLN A 104 3.00 8.45 4.41
N THR A 105 2.74 8.01 3.17
CA THR A 105 3.79 7.38 2.35
C THR A 105 4.89 8.37 2.01
N VAL A 106 4.53 9.61 1.65
CA VAL A 106 5.52 10.68 1.41
C VAL A 106 6.34 10.94 2.66
N ALA A 107 5.72 11.07 3.84
CA ALA A 107 6.42 11.28 5.10
C ALA A 107 7.35 10.12 5.47
N ALA A 108 6.94 8.87 5.21
CA ALA A 108 7.78 7.71 5.43
C ALA A 108 8.99 7.70 4.47
N HIS A 109 8.79 8.09 3.21
CA HIS A 109 9.86 8.21 2.23
C HIS A 109 10.83 9.34 2.58
N THR A 110 10.36 10.51 3.02
CA THR A 110 11.24 11.59 3.45
C THR A 110 12.11 11.16 4.64
N GLN A 111 11.54 10.50 5.65
CA GLN A 111 12.32 9.96 6.78
C GLN A 111 13.35 8.91 6.32
N ARG A 112 13.01 8.09 5.33
CA ARG A 112 13.97 7.11 4.78
C ARG A 112 15.10 7.79 4.01
N ILE A 113 14.80 8.86 3.27
CA ILE A 113 15.80 9.67 2.58
C ILE A 113 16.74 10.30 3.61
N ASP A 114 16.21 10.93 4.65
CA ASP A 114 17.01 11.58 5.69
C ASP A 114 17.97 10.59 6.39
N SER A 115 17.49 9.39 6.73
CA SER A 115 18.36 8.37 7.34
C SER A 115 19.45 7.85 6.39
N LEU A 116 19.13 7.67 5.10
CA LEU A 116 20.13 7.27 4.09
C LEU A 116 21.15 8.39 3.84
N GLU A 117 20.71 9.65 3.83
CA GLU A 117 21.59 10.81 3.68
C GLU A 117 22.56 10.93 4.86
N GLU A 118 22.11 10.65 6.09
CA GLU A 118 22.98 10.61 7.27
C GLU A 118 24.00 9.47 7.20
N GLU A 119 23.59 8.26 6.79
CA GLU A 119 24.50 7.14 6.56
C GLU A 119 25.57 7.48 5.49
N LEU A 120 25.15 8.09 4.38
CA LEU A 120 26.05 8.56 3.34
C LEU A 120 26.98 9.66 3.84
N ALA A 121 26.50 10.59 4.67
CA ALA A 121 27.32 11.62 5.28
C ALA A 121 28.39 11.01 6.20
N ARG A 122 28.02 9.99 7.00
CA ARG A 122 28.97 9.25 7.86
C ARG A 122 30.04 8.53 7.04
N LEU A 123 29.65 7.85 5.95
CA LEU A 123 30.59 7.13 5.08
C LEU A 123 31.50 8.09 4.28
N LYS A 124 30.94 9.20 3.79
CA LYS A 124 31.69 10.26 3.09
C LYS A 124 32.65 10.99 4.01
N ARG A 125 32.40 11.02 5.32
CA ARG A 125 33.32 11.55 6.34
C ARG A 125 34.51 10.59 6.48
N GLY A 126 35.34 10.52 5.45
CA GLY A 126 36.52 9.65 5.41
C GLY A 126 37.38 9.85 6.66
N LYS A 127 38.02 8.77 7.12
CA LYS A 127 38.93 8.81 8.27
C LYS A 127 40.06 9.78 7.94
N LYS A 128 40.10 10.95 8.61
CA LYS A 128 41.20 11.90 8.42
C LYS A 128 42.49 11.18 8.78
N ARG A 129 43.40 11.01 7.80
CA ARG A 129 44.72 10.42 8.05
C ARG A 129 45.37 11.27 9.14
N LYS A 130 45.76 10.64 10.25
CA LYS A 130 46.61 11.32 11.23
C LYS A 130 47.88 11.74 10.48
N ALA A 131 48.27 12.99 10.61
CA ALA A 131 49.52 13.47 10.03
C ALA A 131 50.65 12.61 10.63
N VAL A 132 51.23 11.73 9.81
CA VAL A 132 52.38 10.93 10.22
C VAL A 132 53.52 11.94 10.42
N PRO A 133 54.09 12.07 11.63
CA PRO A 133 55.21 12.97 11.86
C PRO A 133 56.33 12.64 10.87
N ASN A 134 56.80 13.66 10.13
CA ASN A 134 57.88 13.47 9.17
C ASN A 134 59.06 12.78 9.87
N PRO A 135 59.56 11.64 9.35
CA PRO A 135 60.63 10.88 9.98
C PRO A 135 61.88 11.73 10.23
N ASN A 136 62.22 12.67 9.34
CA ASN A 136 63.35 13.57 9.51
C ASN A 136 63.17 14.53 10.70
N ARG A 137 61.93 14.88 11.05
CA ARG A 137 61.65 15.73 12.21
C ARG A 137 61.93 14.99 13.53
N ARG A 138 61.69 13.68 13.58
CA ARG A 138 62.07 12.84 14.74
C ARG A 138 63.57 12.85 14.97
N PHE A 139 64.36 12.75 13.89
CA PHE A 139 65.82 12.79 13.98
C PHE A 139 66.35 14.16 14.43
N MET A 140 65.74 15.27 13.98
CA MET A 140 66.12 16.61 14.45
C MET A 140 65.84 16.78 15.94
N THR A 141 64.67 16.37 16.42
CA THR A 141 64.35 16.42 17.86
C THR A 141 65.27 15.54 18.71
N LEU A 142 65.68 14.36 18.22
CA LEU A 142 66.63 13.50 18.93
C LEU A 142 68.03 14.13 19.01
N ARG A 143 68.44 14.85 17.96
CA ARG A 143 69.72 15.57 17.97
C ARG A 143 69.68 16.75 18.93
N GLU A 144 68.58 17.49 18.97
CA GLU A 144 68.36 18.60 19.90
C GLU A 144 68.33 18.11 21.36
N THR A 145 67.62 17.01 21.68
CA THR A 145 67.61 16.48 23.05
C THR A 145 68.97 15.97 23.50
N LEU A 146 69.74 15.33 22.61
CA LEU A 146 71.12 14.91 22.89
C LEU A 146 72.07 16.12 23.05
N ALA A 147 71.87 17.18 22.27
CA ALA A 147 72.63 18.41 22.40
C ALA A 147 72.32 19.13 23.71
N VAL A 148 71.04 19.25 24.10
CA VAL A 148 70.61 19.82 25.39
C VAL A 148 71.14 19.00 26.56
N ARG A 149 71.09 17.67 26.49
CA ARG A 149 71.65 16.78 27.53
C ARG A 149 73.17 16.87 27.63
N LYS A 150 73.89 17.17 26.54
CA LYS A 150 75.35 17.41 26.59
C LYS A 150 75.73 18.78 27.14
N VAL A 151 74.81 19.74 27.16
CA VAL A 151 75.04 21.11 27.66
C VAL A 151 74.74 21.22 29.17
N ILE A 152 73.98 20.30 29.74
CA ILE A 152 73.80 20.18 31.19
C ILE A 152 74.86 19.20 31.70
N PRO A 153 75.82 19.62 32.56
CA PRO A 153 76.76 18.69 33.16
C PRO A 153 76.01 17.76 34.13
N GLU A 154 76.49 16.52 34.18
CA GLU A 154 76.08 15.43 35.06
C GLU A 154 75.90 15.92 36.51
N GLU A 155 74.66 15.97 36.98
CA GLU A 155 74.35 15.95 38.41
C GLU A 155 73.44 14.74 38.64
N GLU A 156 73.99 13.81 39.42
CA GLU A 156 73.44 12.53 39.81
C GLU A 156 72.06 12.67 40.47
N THR A 157 71.13 11.77 40.17
CA THR A 157 70.13 11.36 41.17
C THR A 157 69.67 9.93 40.87
N GLN A 158 70.02 9.04 41.79
CA GLN A 158 69.35 7.77 42.05
C GLN A 158 67.91 8.05 42.54
N ASN A 159 67.15 6.98 42.80
CA ASN A 159 65.81 6.91 43.43
C ASN A 159 64.67 6.92 42.38
N GLU A 160 63.62 6.11 42.42
CA GLU A 160 63.10 5.21 43.44
C GLU A 160 62.11 4.23 42.77
N SER A 161 61.93 3.07 43.37
CA SER A 161 60.92 2.05 43.07
C SER A 161 59.50 2.54 43.27
N VAL A 162 58.52 2.15 42.44
CA VAL A 162 57.13 1.91 42.87
C VAL A 162 56.47 0.85 41.98
N ALA A 163 56.05 -0.23 42.62
CA ALA A 163 55.15 -1.25 42.08
C ALA A 163 53.74 -0.66 41.86
N GLY A 164 53.10 -1.04 40.76
CA GLY A 164 51.74 -0.60 40.42
C GLY A 164 50.97 -1.72 39.75
N GLU A 165 50.21 -2.40 40.59
CA GLU A 165 49.16 -3.41 40.40
C GLU A 165 48.58 -3.70 39.01
N TYR A 166 48.36 -5.00 38.87
CA TYR A 166 47.47 -5.74 37.99
C TYR A 166 46.03 -5.21 38.04
N VAL A 167 45.44 -4.86 36.88
CA VAL A 167 44.00 -5.06 36.65
C VAL A 167 43.80 -5.49 35.20
N CYS A 168 43.61 -6.79 35.02
CA CYS A 168 42.96 -7.38 33.85
C CYS A 168 41.47 -7.10 33.99
N SER A 169 40.85 -6.46 32.99
CA SER A 169 39.40 -6.35 32.92
C SER A 169 38.91 -7.22 31.78
N ASP A 170 38.27 -8.31 32.15
CA ASP A 170 37.60 -9.25 31.27
C ASP A 170 36.41 -8.58 30.55
N GLU A 171 36.33 -8.83 29.25
CA GLU A 171 35.21 -8.49 28.38
C GLU A 171 34.10 -9.52 28.59
N GLU A 172 33.02 -9.15 29.29
CA GLU A 172 31.80 -9.97 29.38
C GLU A 172 30.87 -9.66 28.20
N GLU A 173 30.96 -10.49 27.17
CA GLU A 173 30.07 -10.54 26.01
C GLU A 173 28.70 -11.12 26.43
N SER A 174 27.76 -10.25 26.80
CA SER A 174 26.35 -10.64 27.03
C SER A 174 25.60 -10.84 25.71
N LYS A 175 25.59 -12.09 25.25
CA LYS A 175 24.77 -12.59 24.15
C LYS A 175 23.37 -12.93 24.68
N SER A 176 22.39 -12.06 24.41
CA SER A 176 20.98 -12.33 24.70
C SER A 176 20.32 -13.01 23.50
N GLU A 177 20.24 -14.34 23.55
CA GLU A 177 19.31 -15.12 22.74
C GLU A 177 17.94 -15.12 23.43
N ALA A 178 17.00 -14.32 22.91
CA ALA A 178 15.59 -14.45 23.24
C ALA A 178 14.88 -15.18 22.11
N SER A 179 14.85 -16.51 22.19
CA SER A 179 13.91 -17.34 21.42
C SER A 179 12.49 -17.08 21.93
N SER A 180 11.75 -16.23 21.22
CA SER A 180 10.30 -16.10 21.39
C SER A 180 9.61 -17.03 20.39
N VAL A 181 9.26 -18.23 20.87
CA VAL A 181 8.37 -19.17 20.18
C VAL A 181 6.94 -18.63 20.34
N ILE A 182 6.38 -18.10 19.26
CA ILE A 182 4.98 -17.69 19.20
C ILE A 182 4.17 -18.93 18.81
N GLU A 183 3.52 -19.57 19.79
CA GLU A 183 2.50 -20.57 19.53
C GLU A 183 1.25 -19.88 18.94
N VAL A 184 0.99 -20.18 17.67
CA VAL A 184 -0.22 -19.75 16.96
C VAL A 184 -1.40 -20.57 17.48
N ARG A 185 -2.19 -19.97 18.38
CA ARG A 185 -3.55 -20.45 18.68
C ARG A 185 -4.44 -20.19 17.47
N GLU A 186 -4.70 -21.23 16.68
CA GLU A 186 -5.79 -21.23 15.69
C GLU A 186 -7.14 -21.30 16.42
N GLU A 187 -7.73 -20.15 16.72
CA GLU A 187 -9.17 -20.10 16.98
C GLU A 187 -9.92 -20.27 15.66
N ALA A 188 -10.60 -21.41 15.52
CA ALA A 188 -11.45 -21.72 14.38
C ALA A 188 -12.63 -20.73 14.30
N VAL A 189 -12.45 -19.64 13.53
CA VAL A 189 -13.52 -18.71 13.20
C VAL A 189 -14.53 -19.43 12.30
N ALA A 190 -15.72 -19.68 12.83
CA ALA A 190 -16.83 -20.22 12.05
C ALA A 190 -17.13 -19.31 10.84
N ASN A 191 -16.83 -19.81 9.63
CA ASN A 191 -17.07 -19.10 8.37
C ASN A 191 -18.56 -18.75 8.21
N GLN A 192 -18.92 -17.51 8.51
CA GLN A 192 -20.27 -17.00 8.29
C GLN A 192 -20.47 -16.81 6.78
N ARG A 193 -21.43 -17.53 6.20
CA ARG A 193 -21.80 -17.39 4.78
C ARG A 193 -22.28 -15.96 4.52
N THR A 194 -21.50 -15.20 3.76
CA THR A 194 -21.82 -13.83 3.32
C THR A 194 -22.35 -13.84 1.89
N THR A 195 -23.18 -12.86 1.56
CA THR A 195 -23.58 -12.58 0.17
C THR A 195 -22.44 -11.91 -0.59
N ARG A 196 -22.48 -11.87 -1.94
CA ARG A 196 -21.48 -11.18 -2.79
C ARG A 196 -21.26 -9.69 -2.45
N SER A 197 -22.20 -9.07 -1.71
CA SER A 197 -22.09 -7.70 -1.19
C SER A 197 -21.69 -7.61 0.30
N GLY A 198 -21.18 -8.69 0.90
CA GLY A 198 -20.70 -8.71 2.29
C GLY A 198 -21.78 -8.69 3.38
N ARG A 199 -23.06 -8.91 3.03
CA ARG A 199 -24.15 -8.89 4.00
C ARG A 199 -24.32 -10.26 4.65
N LEU A 200 -24.39 -10.30 5.99
CA LEU A 200 -24.63 -11.51 6.78
C LEU A 200 -26.01 -12.11 6.47
N ILE A 201 -26.03 -13.41 6.15
CA ILE A 201 -27.27 -14.15 5.90
C ILE A 201 -27.88 -14.54 7.26
N LYS A 202 -29.05 -13.99 7.58
CA LYS A 202 -29.79 -14.37 8.80
C LYS A 202 -30.33 -15.80 8.63
N ARG A 203 -30.06 -16.68 9.60
CA ARG A 203 -30.66 -18.02 9.64
C ARG A 203 -32.16 -17.89 9.96
N PRO A 204 -33.04 -18.65 9.28
CA PRO A 204 -34.45 -18.68 9.63
C PRO A 204 -34.61 -19.32 11.03
N ARG A 205 -35.48 -18.75 11.86
CA ARG A 205 -35.92 -19.38 13.10
C ARG A 205 -37.08 -20.31 12.74
N PHE A 206 -36.94 -21.60 13.06
CA PHE A 206 -38.06 -22.53 13.11
C PHE A 206 -38.81 -22.34 14.42
#